data_AF-A0A5R1YWR3-F1
#
_entry.id   AF-A0A5R1YWR3-F1
#
_cell.length_a   1.000
_cell.length_b   1.000
_cell.length_c   1.000
_cell.angle_alpha   90.00
_cell.angle_beta   90.00
_cell.angle_gamma   90.00
#
_symmetry.space_group_name_H-M   'P 1'
#
loop_
_entity.id
_entity.type
_entity.pdbx_description
1 polymer ?
#
loop_
_entity_poly.entity_id
_entity_poly.type
_entity_poly.pdbx_seq_one_letter_code
_entity_poly.pdbx_strand_id
1 'polypeptide(L)' 'MRIPRIYHPELLTSGTQISLCEDAANHIGRVLRMGAGQALQLFDGSNQVFDAEIISASK' A
#
# COMPACT_ATOMS: atom_id res chain seq x y z
N MET A 1 7.53 -13.38 -8.50
CA MET A 1 6.31 -12.54 -8.45
C MET A 1 6.74 -11.10 -8.23
N ARG A 2 6.16 -10.14 -8.96
CA ARG A 2 6.52 -8.72 -8.88
C ARG A 2 5.79 -8.07 -7.70
N ILE A 3 6.48 -7.27 -6.89
CA ILE A 3 5.88 -6.47 -5.82
C ILE A 3 5.02 -5.37 -6.46
N PRO A 4 3.72 -5.27 -6.12
CA PRO A 4 2.84 -4.26 -6.70
C PRO A 4 3.18 -2.87 -6.18
N ARG A 5 3.04 -1.87 -7.05
CA ARG A 5 3.21 -0.45 -6.72
C ARG A 5 1.84 0.20 -6.62
N ILE A 6 1.56 0.84 -5.50
CA ILE A 6 0.26 1.39 -5.16
C ILE A 6 0.42 2.89 -4.88
N TYR A 7 -0.43 3.69 -5.51
CA TYR A 7 -0.48 5.13 -5.28
C TYR A 7 -1.21 5.44 -3.97
N HIS A 8 -0.70 6.40 -3.20
CA HIS A 8 -1.38 7.00 -2.07
C HIS A 8 -1.35 8.53 -2.21
N PRO A 9 -2.49 9.23 -2.09
CA PRO A 9 -2.54 10.67 -2.38
C PRO A 9 -1.87 11.56 -1.33
N GLU A 10 -1.60 11.04 -0.14
CA GLU A 10 -0.94 11.79 0.94
C GLU A 10 0.57 11.51 0.99
N LEU A 11 1.32 12.48 1.52
CA LEU A 11 2.77 12.36 1.67
C LEU A 11 3.14 11.22 2.59
N LEU A 12 4.03 10.35 2.10
CA LEU A 12 4.49 9.19 2.83
C LEU A 12 5.76 9.50 3.60
N THR A 13 5.85 8.99 4.82
CA THR A 13 7.04 9.09 5.67
C THR A 13 7.50 7.71 6.05
N SER A 14 8.80 7.45 5.97
CA SER A 14 9.35 6.15 6.37
C SER A 14 9.18 5.89 7.87
N GLY A 15 8.93 4.63 8.22
CA GLY A 15 8.77 4.21 9.62
C GLY A 15 7.41 4.55 10.24
N THR A 16 6.44 5.03 9.46
CA THR A 16 5.06 5.26 9.91
C THR A 16 4.14 4.11 9.49
N GLN A 17 3.04 3.97 10.21
CA GLN A 17 1.91 3.14 9.80
C GLN A 17 0.79 4.07 9.32
N ILE A 18 0.25 3.80 8.14
CA ILE A 18 -0.83 4.58 7.56
C ILE A 18 -1.99 3.68 7.16
N SER A 19 -3.19 4.24 7.17
CA SER A 19 -4.34 3.64 6.50
C SER A 19 -4.28 3.99 5.02
N LEU A 20 -4.46 2.99 4.16
CA LEU A 20 -4.57 3.25 2.73
C LEU A 20 -5.87 3.98 2.41
N CYS A 21 -5.86 4.79 1.35
CA CYS A 21 -7.08 5.37 0.82
C CYS A 21 -8.02 4.27 0.31
N GLU A 22 -9.31 4.57 0.23
CA GLU A 22 -10.34 3.59 -0.11
C GLU A 22 -10.08 2.89 -1.45
N ASP A 23 -9.66 3.64 -2.47
CA ASP A 23 -9.32 3.09 -3.79
C ASP A 23 -8.15 2.10 -3.73
N ALA A 24 -7.08 2.46 -3.02
CA ALA A 24 -5.91 1.60 -2.84
C ALA A 24 -6.28 0.33 -2.05
N ALA A 25 -7.00 0.47 -0.94
CA ALA A 25 -7.45 -0.66 -0.13
C ALA A 25 -8.36 -1.61 -0.93
N ASN A 26 -9.32 -1.06 -1.69
CA ASN A 26 -10.21 -1.85 -2.55
C ASN A 26 -9.43 -2.58 -3.64
N HIS A 27 -8.47 -1.93 -4.30
CA HIS A 27 -7.64 -2.56 -5.32
C HIS A 27 -6.80 -3.71 -4.73
N ILE A 28 -6.16 -3.46 -3.59
CA ILE A 28 -5.34 -4.46 -2.89
C ILE A 28 -6.17 -5.65 -2.42
N GLY A 29 -7.29 -5.40 -1.73
CA GLY A 29 -8.09 -6.45 -1.12
C GLY A 29 -8.94 -7.24 -2.13
N ARG A 30 -9.56 -6.58 -3.11
CA ARG A 30 -10.50 -7.23 -4.04
C ARG A 30 -9.82 -7.74 -5.31
N VAL A 31 -8.93 -6.93 -5.90
CA VAL A 31 -8.29 -7.25 -7.19
C VAL A 31 -7.04 -8.08 -6.98
N LEU A 32 -6.12 -7.60 -6.13
CA LEU A 32 -4.87 -8.31 -5.87
C LEU A 32 -5.01 -9.43 -4.83
N ARG A 33 -6.11 -9.41 -4.05
CA ARG A 33 -6.41 -10.36 -2.97
C ARG A 33 -5.28 -10.47 -1.96
N MET A 34 -4.62 -9.34 -1.68
CA MET A 34 -3.53 -9.31 -0.72
C MET A 34 -4.06 -9.12 0.70
N GLY A 35 -3.35 -9.68 1.68
CA GLY A 35 -3.65 -9.58 3.10
C GLY A 35 -2.40 -9.33 3.94
N ALA A 36 -2.57 -9.38 5.26
CA ALA A 36 -1.50 -9.11 6.22
C ALA A 36 -0.24 -9.96 5.97
N GLY A 37 0.93 -9.36 6.14
CA GLY A 37 2.22 -10.01 5.89
C GLY A 37 2.74 -9.90 4.45
N GLN A 38 1.95 -9.37 3.52
CA GLN A 38 2.37 -9.24 2.13
C GLN A 38 3.02 -7.88 1.84
N ALA A 39 4.15 -7.94 1.13
CA ALA A 39 4.90 -6.76 0.73
C ALA A 39 4.26 -6.04 -0.46
N LEU A 40 4.29 -4.71 -0.41
CA LEU A 40 3.90 -3.81 -1.49
C LEU A 40 4.83 -2.58 -1.50
N GLN A 41 4.77 -1.82 -2.57
CA GLN A 41 5.44 -0.53 -2.67
C GLN A 41 4.43 0.60 -2.74
N LEU A 42 4.62 1.63 -1.92
CA LEU A 42 3.82 2.84 -1.93
C LEU A 42 4.54 3.98 -2.66
N PHE A 43 3.79 4.84 -3.33
CA PHE A 43 4.30 6.09 -3.90
C PHE A 43 3.23 7.17 -3.83
N ASP A 44 3.65 8.41 -3.66
CA ASP A 44 2.78 9.58 -3.42
C ASP A 44 2.90 10.67 -4.49
N GLY A 45 3.62 10.40 -5.58
CA GLY A 45 3.88 11.37 -6.63
C GLY A 45 5.07 12.29 -6.35
N SER A 46 5.74 12.19 -5.19
CA SER A 46 6.98 12.92 -4.89
C SER A 46 8.23 12.37 -5.59
N ASN A 47 8.05 11.46 -6.56
CA ASN A 47 9.09 10.68 -7.21
C ASN A 47 9.88 9.74 -6.25
N GLN A 48 9.31 9.46 -5.08
CA GLN A 48 9.82 8.48 -4.12
C GLN A 48 8.97 7.20 -4.12
N VAL A 49 9.59 6.11 -3.68
CA VAL A 49 8.93 4.81 -3.51
C VAL A 49 9.32 4.26 -2.15
N PHE A 50 8.34 3.74 -1.43
CA PHE A 50 8.49 3.24 -0.07
C PHE A 50 8.10 1.77 -0.04
N ASP A 51 9.01 0.92 0.43
CA ASP A 51 8.69 -0.48 0.70
C ASP A 51 7.80 -0.55 1.95
N ALA A 52 6.73 -1.33 1.87
CA ALA A 52 5.74 -1.47 2.93
C ALA A 52 5.22 -2.90 3.03
N GLU A 53 4.62 -3.22 4.16
CA GLU A 53 3.96 -4.49 4.44
C GLU A 53 2.54 -4.22 4.90
N ILE A 54 1.58 -5.03 4.44
CA ILE A 54 0.21 -4.96 4.92
C ILE A 54 0.19 -5.43 6.38
N ILE A 55 -0.18 -4.56 7.30
CA ILE A 55 -0.28 -4.90 8.74
C ILE A 55 -1.63 -5.56 9.04
N SER A 56 -2.69 -5.02 8.45
CA SER A 56 -4.04 -5.55 8.59
C SER A 56 -4.84 -5.30 7.32
N ALA A 57 -5.78 -6.21 7.04
CA ALA A 57 -6.76 -6.06 5.99
C ALA A 57 -8.11 -6.46 6.56
N SER A 58 -8.99 -5.48 6.78
CA SER A 58 -10.38 -5.73 7.12
C SER A 58 -11.21 -5.95 5.85
N LYS A 59 -12.25 -6.77 5.97
CA LYS A 59 -13.24 -6.99 4.89
C LYS A 59 -14.09 -5.75 4.64
#